data_AF-A0A7V9BF15-F1
#
_entry.id   AF-A0A7V9BF15-F1
#
_cell.length_a   1.000
_cell.length_b   1.000
_cell.length_c   1.000
_cell.angle_alpha   90.00
_cell.angle_beta   90.00
_cell.angle_gamma   90.00
#
_symmetry.space_group_name_H-M   'P 1'
#
loop_
_entity.id
_entity.type
_entity.pdbx_description
1 polymer ?
#
loop_
_entity_poly.entity_id
_entity_poly.type
_entity_poly.pdbx_seq_one_letter_code
_entity_poly.pdbx_strand_id
1 'polypeptide(L)'
;MLTHRSTRRSAATATAVAALVLLAGGATGATSTEVGAEGWQGLLGTRSEPELGGRWIVVLRAPSLADRVRRAGGRATELQMRAWTTTARNAQRRAIAGLFSRGAPVDPEQSYVRVLNGFAASLDPMLLPALERDHVVAGVYPVRASYPAATPAASTFESEAFGPASGRRVGLELPGADGAGITVALLDTGIDTRHPFLQGRLLPGIDVIDADGDPTAAQNPTAPGRPERHATELAGLVAGARGPAGLRGVAPRVSLLPIRVAGWQPDSDGGVSTYGRTDQLVAGLEAAVDPNGDGDAHDAARIALVGLVEPFSSFPDGPLARAGRGALALDMLVVAPAGNDGPAGPGYGSIAAPGGTSGVLGVAAADSRGRSPTVHVLLRAGLRVLASGETPLGGAVGPDEVVSARVVALPRRQVVAVTRGNALDRLFDRRGYSRVAGRAVLLPSGPTTPEAVRELAAAGARAVLVDGPIPAGSLGLDEAADVPIVGIRQGAATQVRAAIADGVPVELDVGAASLDENGQLGALAPFSSLGLALDGGSRPAIAAPGVGLVTSVPGRNEGGAARYGTISGSSAAAALVAGAAALLAESRP
;
A
#
# COMPACT_ATOMS: atom_id res chain seq x y z
N MET A 1 62.44 -28.80 -0.38
CA MET A 1 63.74 -28.11 -0.56
C MET A 1 63.56 -27.19 -1.78
N LEU A 2 63.70 -25.87 -1.63
CA LEU A 2 64.96 -25.09 -1.67
C LEU A 2 65.59 -25.16 -3.08
N THR A 3 65.82 -24.08 -3.85
CA THR A 3 65.70 -22.61 -3.62
C THR A 3 65.21 -21.91 -4.94
N HIS A 4 65.03 -20.58 -5.12
CA HIS A 4 65.25 -19.39 -4.25
C HIS A 4 64.31 -18.19 -4.58
N ARG A 5 64.81 -16.95 -4.34
CA ARG A 5 64.31 -15.58 -4.63
C ARG A 5 65.08 -15.01 -5.86
N SER A 6 64.75 -13.90 -6.55
CA SER A 6 63.57 -12.99 -6.69
C SER A 6 63.83 -12.14 -7.99
N THR A 7 63.48 -10.87 -8.29
CA THR A 7 62.92 -9.68 -7.58
C THR A 7 62.55 -8.58 -8.61
N ARG A 8 61.59 -7.67 -8.29
CA ARG A 8 61.42 -6.29 -8.88
C ARG A 8 61.05 -6.21 -10.39
N ARG A 9 60.45 -5.13 -10.95
CA ARG A 9 59.53 -4.06 -10.47
C ARG A 9 58.95 -3.32 -11.71
N SER A 10 57.80 -2.65 -11.54
CA SER A 10 57.35 -1.44 -12.27
C SER A 10 56.81 -1.51 -13.73
N ALA A 11 55.58 -0.97 -13.84
CA ALA A 11 55.10 0.04 -14.82
C ALA A 11 54.88 -0.27 -16.32
N ALA A 12 53.60 -0.17 -16.72
CA ALA A 12 53.12 0.49 -17.96
C ALA A 12 51.78 1.17 -17.61
N THR A 13 51.73 2.49 -17.40
CA THR A 13 51.31 3.54 -18.37
C THR A 13 49.97 3.30 -19.07
N ALA A 14 49.07 4.28 -18.94
CA ALA A 14 47.76 4.32 -19.59
C ALA A 14 47.83 4.93 -21.00
N THR A 15 46.76 4.73 -21.77
CA THR A 15 46.50 5.41 -23.05
C THR A 15 45.04 5.86 -23.08
N ALA A 16 44.73 7.02 -23.68
CA ALA A 16 43.43 7.66 -23.56
C ALA A 16 42.92 8.24 -24.89
N VAL A 17 41.59 8.23 -25.04
CA VAL A 17 40.75 9.04 -25.96
C VAL A 17 41.02 8.93 -27.47
N ALA A 18 39.98 8.47 -28.18
CA ALA A 18 39.55 9.09 -29.42
C ALA A 18 38.01 9.18 -29.39
N ALA A 19 37.45 10.36 -29.68
CA ALA A 19 36.00 10.59 -29.77
C ALA A 19 35.63 10.93 -31.21
N LEU A 20 34.38 10.68 -31.60
CA LEU A 20 33.88 11.05 -32.93
C LEU A 20 32.45 11.59 -32.82
N VAL A 21 32.20 12.74 -33.44
CA VAL A 21 30.96 13.52 -33.36
C VAL A 21 30.19 13.39 -34.67
N LEU A 22 28.88 13.23 -34.59
CA LEU A 22 27.94 13.51 -35.67
C LEU A 22 26.82 14.41 -35.15
N LEU A 23 26.38 15.35 -35.98
CA LEU A 23 25.46 16.43 -35.62
C LEU A 23 24.21 16.42 -36.48
N ALA A 24 23.08 16.77 -35.84
CA ALA A 24 21.88 17.38 -36.40
C ALA A 24 21.21 16.71 -37.64
N GLY A 25 20.15 15.95 -37.36
CA GLY A 25 19.03 15.73 -38.30
C GLY A 25 17.73 15.93 -37.53
N GLY A 26 16.94 16.95 -37.90
CA GLY A 26 15.73 17.33 -37.16
C GLY A 26 14.49 16.55 -37.59
N ALA A 27 13.88 15.81 -36.67
CA ALA A 27 12.53 15.27 -36.81
C ALA A 27 11.82 15.33 -35.44
N THR A 28 10.64 15.95 -35.39
CA THR A 28 9.82 16.06 -34.17
C THR A 28 9.06 14.76 -33.92
N GLY A 29 9.78 13.72 -33.51
CA GLY A 29 9.17 12.50 -32.98
C GLY A 29 8.65 12.76 -31.57
N ALA A 30 7.34 12.56 -31.37
CA ALA A 30 6.73 12.58 -30.04
C ALA A 30 7.20 11.33 -29.25
N THR A 31 8.30 11.46 -28.52
CA THR A 31 8.79 10.38 -27.65
C THR A 31 7.90 10.28 -26.42
N SER A 32 7.13 9.20 -26.37
CA SER A 32 6.22 8.87 -25.27
C SER A 32 6.92 8.98 -23.92
N THR A 33 6.32 9.73 -23.00
CA THR A 33 6.83 9.93 -21.64
C THR A 33 6.65 8.66 -20.81
N GLU A 34 7.59 7.73 -20.95
CA GLU A 34 7.67 6.52 -20.12
C GLU A 34 7.72 6.91 -18.63
N VAL A 35 6.77 6.38 -17.86
CA VAL A 35 6.66 6.70 -16.44
C VAL A 35 7.47 5.70 -15.63
N GLY A 36 8.70 6.09 -15.30
CA GLY A 36 9.60 5.28 -14.46
C GLY A 36 9.13 5.13 -13.01
N ALA A 37 9.64 4.09 -12.36
CA ALA A 37 9.33 3.73 -10.97
C ALA A 37 9.61 4.84 -9.94
N GLU A 38 10.62 5.69 -10.21
CA GLU A 38 11.11 6.71 -9.27
C GLU A 38 10.04 7.75 -8.91
N GLY A 39 9.14 8.10 -9.83
CA GLY A 39 8.04 9.03 -9.55
C GLY A 39 6.95 8.43 -8.67
N TRP A 40 6.78 7.10 -8.68
CA TRP A 40 5.87 6.39 -7.78
C TRP A 40 6.46 6.15 -6.40
N GLN A 41 7.74 5.78 -6.33
CA GLN A 41 8.49 5.79 -5.06
C GLN A 41 8.46 7.19 -4.43
N GLY A 42 8.38 8.24 -5.26
CA GLY A 42 8.00 9.58 -4.83
C GLY A 42 6.57 9.65 -4.27
N LEU A 43 5.57 9.21 -5.02
CA LEU A 43 4.14 9.31 -4.68
C LEU A 43 3.70 8.62 -3.37
N LEU A 44 4.47 7.66 -2.86
CA LEU A 44 4.04 6.73 -1.79
C LEU A 44 4.45 7.09 -0.37
N GLY A 45 5.26 8.13 -0.18
CA GLY A 45 5.72 8.54 1.14
C GLY A 45 7.02 7.85 1.59
N THR A 46 7.89 8.61 2.26
CA THR A 46 8.76 8.04 3.30
C THR A 46 7.85 7.81 4.49
N ARG A 47 7.37 6.57 4.61
CA ARG A 47 6.50 6.11 5.70
C ARG A 47 7.10 6.56 7.05
N SER A 48 6.28 7.08 7.96
CA SER A 48 6.73 7.44 9.32
C SER A 48 7.37 6.22 9.98
N GLU A 49 8.45 6.42 10.74
CA GLU A 49 9.07 5.34 11.49
C GLU A 49 8.15 4.99 12.69
N PRO A 50 7.65 3.75 12.79
CA PRO A 50 6.56 3.41 13.73
C PRO A 50 7.09 2.94 15.08
N GLU A 51 6.32 3.16 16.15
CA GLU A 51 6.74 2.74 17.49
C GLU A 51 6.55 1.22 17.70
N LEU A 52 7.52 0.43 17.25
CA LEU A 52 7.47 -1.04 17.32
C LEU A 52 7.75 -1.60 18.72
N GLY A 53 8.29 -0.81 19.65
CA GLY A 53 8.42 -1.17 21.08
C GLY A 53 9.36 -2.34 21.42
N GLY A 54 10.23 -2.76 20.49
CA GLY A 54 11.12 -3.92 20.73
C GLY A 54 10.40 -5.27 20.70
N ARG A 55 9.32 -5.38 19.92
CA ARG A 55 8.51 -6.59 19.80
C ARG A 55 9.11 -7.66 18.89
N TRP A 56 8.95 -8.91 19.29
CA TRP A 56 9.38 -10.09 18.56
C TRP A 56 8.29 -11.17 18.55
N ILE A 57 8.19 -11.91 17.45
CA ILE A 57 7.39 -13.12 17.32
C ILE A 57 8.29 -14.33 17.59
N VAL A 58 7.95 -15.11 18.61
CA VAL A 58 8.59 -16.39 18.91
C VAL A 58 7.71 -17.51 18.36
N VAL A 59 8.17 -18.16 17.28
CA VAL A 59 7.51 -19.34 16.70
C VAL A 59 8.00 -20.58 17.43
N LEU A 60 7.09 -21.48 17.81
CA LEU A 60 7.38 -22.71 18.54
C LEU A 60 7.44 -23.93 17.62
N ARG A 61 8.18 -24.97 18.03
CA ARG A 61 8.24 -26.28 17.33
C ARG A 61 7.02 -27.16 17.58
N ALA A 62 6.17 -26.80 18.56
CA ALA A 62 4.93 -27.49 18.84
C ALA A 62 3.91 -27.24 17.71
N PRO A 63 3.30 -28.26 17.09
CA PRO A 63 2.43 -28.06 15.94
C PRO A 63 1.12 -27.33 16.29
N SER A 64 0.72 -26.39 15.42
CA SER A 64 -0.56 -25.67 15.45
C SER A 64 -1.74 -26.54 15.01
N LEU A 65 -2.95 -25.98 14.96
CA LEU A 65 -4.12 -26.65 14.35
C LEU A 65 -3.86 -26.99 12.88
N ALA A 66 -3.51 -26.01 12.05
CA ALA A 66 -3.23 -26.16 10.63
C ALA A 66 -2.15 -27.23 10.37
N ASP A 67 -1.13 -27.25 11.21
CA ASP A 67 -0.02 -28.19 11.14
C ASP A 67 -0.48 -29.65 11.40
N ARG A 68 -1.57 -29.85 12.13
CA ARG A 68 -2.19 -31.16 12.43
C ARG A 68 -3.24 -31.55 11.40
N VAL A 69 -4.11 -30.64 10.98
CA VAL A 69 -5.06 -30.83 9.87
C VAL A 69 -4.31 -31.23 8.59
N ARG A 70 -3.20 -30.54 8.28
CA ARG A 70 -2.30 -30.88 7.17
C ARG A 70 -1.69 -32.29 7.29
N ARG A 71 -1.29 -32.72 8.49
CA ARG A 71 -0.77 -34.08 8.74
C ARG A 71 -1.85 -35.16 8.67
N ALA A 72 -3.10 -34.80 8.92
CA ALA A 72 -4.27 -35.66 8.72
C ALA A 72 -4.82 -35.62 7.28
N GLY A 73 -4.10 -34.99 6.33
CA GLY A 73 -4.51 -34.93 4.92
C GLY A 73 -5.69 -34.00 4.65
N GLY A 74 -5.82 -32.93 5.42
CA GLY A 74 -6.91 -31.95 5.29
C GLY A 74 -8.23 -32.37 5.94
N ARG A 75 -8.24 -33.46 6.73
CA ARG A 75 -9.45 -34.02 7.35
C ARG A 75 -9.34 -34.02 8.87
N ALA A 76 -10.27 -33.35 9.53
CA ALA A 76 -10.46 -33.39 10.97
C ALA A 76 -11.93 -33.16 11.31
N THR A 77 -12.40 -33.69 12.44
CA THR A 77 -13.72 -33.32 13.00
C THR A 77 -13.58 -32.12 13.94
N GLU A 78 -14.69 -31.41 14.18
CA GLU A 78 -14.85 -30.37 15.21
C GLU A 78 -14.18 -30.76 16.55
N LEU A 79 -14.47 -31.97 17.05
CA LEU A 79 -13.90 -32.51 18.28
C LEU A 79 -12.36 -32.68 18.20
N GLN A 80 -11.83 -33.11 17.05
CA GLN A 80 -10.38 -33.21 16.83
C GLN A 80 -9.75 -31.82 16.76
N MET A 81 -10.38 -30.86 16.06
CA MET A 81 -9.87 -29.50 15.92
C MET A 81 -9.78 -28.80 17.28
N ARG A 82 -10.88 -28.76 18.06
CA ARG A 82 -10.86 -28.17 19.42
C ARG A 82 -9.86 -28.85 20.35
N ALA A 83 -9.71 -30.17 20.29
CA ALA A 83 -8.69 -30.90 21.06
C ALA A 83 -7.26 -30.56 20.61
N TRP A 84 -7.02 -30.36 19.31
CA TRP A 84 -5.73 -29.98 18.74
C TRP A 84 -5.36 -28.53 19.06
N THR A 85 -6.30 -27.60 18.94
CA THR A 85 -6.16 -26.20 19.37
C THR A 85 -5.85 -26.11 20.87
N THR A 86 -6.58 -26.86 21.69
CA THR A 86 -6.29 -27.00 23.14
C THR A 86 -4.90 -27.57 23.40
N THR A 87 -4.47 -28.57 22.61
CA THR A 87 -3.13 -29.16 22.72
C THR A 87 -2.03 -28.17 22.35
N ALA A 88 -2.22 -27.37 21.28
CA ALA A 88 -1.30 -26.32 20.86
C ALA A 88 -1.17 -25.21 21.92
N ARG A 89 -2.30 -24.71 22.43
CA ARG A 89 -2.40 -23.71 23.51
C ARG A 89 -1.73 -24.20 24.80
N ASN A 90 -1.90 -25.47 25.16
CA ASN A 90 -1.25 -26.06 26.34
C ASN A 90 0.27 -26.30 26.13
N ALA A 91 0.72 -26.54 24.90
CA ALA A 91 2.16 -26.61 24.59
C ALA A 91 2.82 -25.23 24.70
N GLN A 92 2.18 -24.20 24.15
CA GLN A 92 2.60 -22.80 24.20
C GLN A 92 2.71 -22.28 25.64
N ARG A 93 1.68 -22.50 26.47
CA ARG A 93 1.72 -22.15 27.91
C ARG A 93 2.89 -22.82 28.66
N ARG A 94 3.20 -24.09 28.36
CA ARG A 94 4.38 -24.77 28.93
C ARG A 94 5.70 -24.21 28.41
N ALA A 95 5.79 -23.77 27.16
CA ALA A 95 6.97 -23.12 26.62
C ALA A 95 7.24 -21.79 27.34
N ILE A 96 6.23 -20.92 27.44
CA ILE A 96 6.31 -19.62 28.13
C ILE A 96 6.70 -19.79 29.61
N ALA A 97 6.02 -20.69 30.34
CA ALA A 97 6.35 -20.99 31.74
C ALA A 97 7.79 -21.54 31.89
N GLY A 98 8.25 -22.36 30.94
CA GLY A 98 9.62 -22.85 30.92
C GLY A 98 10.65 -21.74 30.69
N LEU A 99 10.38 -20.78 29.81
CA LEU A 99 11.23 -19.62 29.57
C LEU A 99 11.32 -18.73 30.82
N PHE A 100 10.18 -18.47 31.48
CA PHE A 100 10.14 -17.77 32.77
C PHE A 100 11.03 -18.47 33.81
N SER A 101 10.94 -19.80 33.95
CA SER A 101 11.82 -20.58 34.85
C SER A 101 13.31 -20.58 34.46
N ARG A 102 13.67 -20.13 33.25
CA ARG A 102 15.06 -19.96 32.79
C ARG A 102 15.55 -18.51 32.90
N GLY A 103 14.80 -17.62 33.55
CA GLY A 103 15.15 -16.20 33.69
C GLY A 103 14.79 -15.35 32.47
N ALA A 104 13.99 -15.88 31.54
CA ALA A 104 13.42 -15.15 30.41
C ALA A 104 11.90 -14.99 30.64
N PRO A 105 11.45 -14.08 31.53
CA PRO A 105 10.03 -13.79 31.68
C PRO A 105 9.49 -13.17 30.39
N VAL A 106 8.30 -13.62 29.97
CA VAL A 106 7.63 -13.12 28.76
C VAL A 106 6.14 -12.99 29.05
N ASP A 107 5.57 -11.85 28.69
CA ASP A 107 4.13 -11.60 28.70
C ASP A 107 3.63 -11.44 27.25
N PRO A 108 2.84 -12.38 26.70
CA PRO A 108 2.36 -12.31 25.32
C PRO A 108 1.35 -11.18 25.07
N GLU A 109 1.70 -10.23 24.20
CA GLU A 109 0.76 -9.26 23.64
C GLU A 109 -0.19 -9.93 22.61
N GLN A 110 0.29 -10.95 21.91
CA GLN A 110 -0.50 -11.74 20.94
C GLN A 110 -0.14 -13.23 21.04
N SER A 111 -1.10 -14.13 20.82
CA SER A 111 -0.90 -15.58 20.92
C SER A 111 -1.59 -16.34 19.78
N TYR A 112 -0.83 -17.19 19.09
CA TYR A 112 -1.23 -17.89 17.88
C TYR A 112 -1.17 -19.40 18.10
N VAL A 113 -2.22 -20.13 17.72
CA VAL A 113 -2.28 -21.60 17.88
C VAL A 113 -2.87 -22.34 16.68
N ARG A 114 -3.43 -21.64 15.68
CA ARG A 114 -4.18 -22.20 14.56
C ARG A 114 -3.36 -22.20 13.28
N VAL A 115 -3.09 -21.04 12.68
CA VAL A 115 -2.30 -20.89 11.45
C VAL A 115 -0.81 -21.11 11.71
N LEU A 116 -0.31 -20.69 12.88
CA LEU A 116 0.99 -21.11 13.41
C LEU A 116 0.93 -21.26 14.93
N ASN A 117 1.95 -21.84 15.55
CA ASN A 117 2.06 -21.90 17.01
C ASN A 117 3.20 -20.97 17.46
N GLY A 118 2.87 -19.95 18.23
CA GLY A 118 3.82 -18.93 18.66
C GLY A 118 3.13 -17.78 19.36
N PHE A 119 3.90 -16.79 19.79
CA PHE A 119 3.39 -15.59 20.43
C PHE A 119 4.19 -14.37 19.98
N ALA A 120 3.62 -13.18 20.13
CA ALA A 120 4.38 -11.93 20.07
C ALA A 120 4.44 -11.29 21.46
N ALA A 121 5.59 -10.70 21.77
CA ALA A 121 5.82 -9.95 22.99
C ALA A 121 6.92 -8.91 22.79
N SER A 122 6.89 -7.83 23.56
CA SER A 122 8.05 -6.97 23.78
C SER A 122 9.12 -7.73 24.58
N LEU A 123 10.33 -7.86 24.05
CA LEU A 123 11.41 -8.68 24.64
C LEU A 123 12.70 -7.87 24.86
N ASP A 124 13.40 -8.14 25.96
CA ASP A 124 14.78 -7.71 26.16
C ASP A 124 15.71 -8.35 25.09
N PRO A 125 16.44 -7.56 24.28
CA PRO A 125 17.39 -8.07 23.30
C PRO A 125 18.45 -9.02 23.86
N MET A 126 18.80 -8.92 25.15
CA MET A 126 19.74 -9.83 25.81
C MET A 126 19.21 -11.27 25.93
N LEU A 127 17.89 -11.47 25.86
CA LEU A 127 17.26 -12.80 25.94
C LEU A 127 17.20 -13.52 24.59
N LEU A 128 17.30 -12.80 23.46
CA LEU A 128 17.17 -13.38 22.12
C LEU A 128 18.14 -14.55 21.88
N PRO A 129 19.44 -14.49 22.22
CA PRO A 129 20.36 -15.61 21.99
C PRO A 129 20.10 -16.82 22.90
N ALA A 130 19.31 -16.68 23.96
CA ALA A 130 18.84 -17.80 24.77
C ALA A 130 17.57 -18.42 24.15
N LEU A 131 16.65 -17.59 23.68
CA LEU A 131 15.41 -18.00 22.99
C LEU A 131 15.70 -18.75 21.68
N GLU A 132 16.59 -18.23 20.83
CA GLU A 132 16.99 -18.86 19.56
C GLU A 132 17.61 -20.25 19.74
N ARG A 133 18.27 -20.48 20.88
CA ARG A 133 18.92 -21.76 21.22
C ARG A 133 17.99 -22.73 21.95
N ASP A 134 16.80 -22.30 22.36
CA ASP A 134 15.89 -23.16 23.10
C ASP A 134 15.25 -24.21 22.17
N HIS A 135 15.38 -25.48 22.54
CA HIS A 135 14.81 -26.60 21.81
C HIS A 135 13.30 -26.51 21.53
N VAL A 136 12.52 -25.73 22.31
CA VAL A 136 11.07 -25.53 22.03
C VAL A 136 10.79 -24.46 20.97
N VAL A 137 11.75 -23.57 20.70
CA VAL A 137 11.62 -22.44 19.77
C VAL A 137 12.05 -22.89 18.37
N ALA A 138 11.22 -22.61 17.36
CA ALA A 138 11.49 -22.87 15.94
C ALA A 138 12.23 -21.71 15.28
N GLY A 139 11.97 -20.48 15.72
CA GLY A 139 12.65 -19.25 15.29
C GLY A 139 12.11 -18.03 16.04
N VAL A 140 12.93 -16.99 16.13
CA VAL A 140 12.57 -15.69 16.70
C VAL A 140 12.67 -14.65 15.57
N TYR A 141 11.66 -13.79 15.43
CA TYR A 141 11.54 -12.86 14.31
C TYR A 141 11.18 -11.47 14.84
N PRO A 142 11.82 -10.38 14.38
CA PRO A 142 11.42 -9.04 14.77
C PRO A 142 10.04 -8.73 14.20
N VAL A 143 9.19 -8.07 14.99
CA VAL A 143 7.97 -7.47 14.44
C VAL A 143 8.36 -6.33 13.51
N ARG A 144 7.73 -6.28 12.34
CA ARG A 144 7.87 -5.23 11.33
C ARG A 144 6.55 -4.48 11.21
N ALA A 145 6.58 -3.27 10.69
CA ALA A 145 5.37 -2.55 10.32
C ALA A 145 4.88 -2.93 8.93
N SER A 146 3.56 -3.02 8.81
CA SER A 146 2.82 -3.18 7.57
C SER A 146 1.99 -1.93 7.29
N TYR A 147 1.80 -1.62 6.01
CA TYR A 147 1.20 -0.37 5.56
C TYR A 147 0.17 -0.63 4.45
N PRO A 148 -0.95 0.12 4.38
CA PRO A 148 -1.93 -0.02 3.31
C PRO A 148 -1.27 0.04 1.92
N ALA A 149 -1.54 -0.94 1.06
CA ALA A 149 -0.88 -1.05 -0.25
C ALA A 149 -1.56 -0.21 -1.35
N ALA A 150 -1.93 1.02 -1.01
CA ALA A 150 -2.56 2.00 -1.89
C ALA A 150 -1.93 3.39 -1.79
N THR A 151 -2.19 4.20 -2.81
CA THR A 151 -2.23 5.65 -2.71
C THR A 151 -3.71 6.04 -2.57
N PRO A 152 -4.17 6.45 -1.37
CA PRO A 152 -5.57 6.82 -1.16
C PRO A 152 -5.93 7.99 -2.08
N ALA A 153 -6.99 7.84 -2.86
CA ALA A 153 -7.49 8.92 -3.71
C ALA A 153 -8.82 9.41 -3.14
N ALA A 154 -8.75 10.53 -2.39
CA ALA A 154 -9.73 10.93 -1.38
C ALA A 154 -11.13 11.35 -1.90
N SER A 155 -11.45 11.02 -3.16
CA SER A 155 -12.50 11.62 -3.99
C SER A 155 -13.92 11.51 -3.40
N THR A 156 -14.74 12.49 -3.77
CA THR A 156 -16.16 12.53 -3.45
C THR A 156 -16.93 12.99 -4.66
N PHE A 157 -17.57 12.05 -5.35
CA PHE A 157 -18.44 12.37 -6.47
C PHE A 157 -19.74 13.04 -5.98
N GLU A 158 -19.71 14.37 -5.89
CA GLU A 158 -20.86 15.26 -5.64
C GLU A 158 -22.00 15.07 -6.68
N SER A 159 -21.66 14.55 -7.86
CA SER A 159 -22.57 14.32 -8.99
C SER A 159 -22.75 12.82 -9.25
N GLU A 160 -24.00 12.37 -9.41
CA GLU A 160 -24.33 11.00 -9.84
C GLU A 160 -23.77 10.66 -11.24
N ALA A 161 -23.54 11.68 -12.07
CA ALA A 161 -22.86 11.55 -13.34
C ALA A 161 -21.34 11.48 -13.12
N PHE A 162 -20.84 10.25 -13.04
CA PHE A 162 -19.43 9.89 -13.12
C PHE A 162 -18.82 10.45 -14.42
N GLY A 163 -18.16 11.61 -14.32
CA GLY A 163 -17.62 12.34 -15.46
C GLY A 163 -16.54 11.57 -16.22
N PRO A 164 -16.17 11.98 -17.45
CA PRO A 164 -15.26 11.22 -18.31
C PRO A 164 -13.88 10.87 -17.70
N ALA A 165 -13.40 11.63 -16.72
CA ALA A 165 -12.14 11.40 -16.02
C ALA A 165 -12.27 10.72 -14.62
N SER A 166 -13.50 10.44 -14.16
CA SER A 166 -13.85 10.00 -12.79
C SER A 166 -13.36 8.59 -12.36
N GLY A 167 -12.38 8.02 -13.05
CA GLY A 167 -11.86 6.67 -12.81
C GLY A 167 -12.63 5.55 -13.51
N ARG A 168 -12.25 4.31 -13.20
CA ARG A 168 -12.79 3.09 -13.80
C ARG A 168 -13.68 2.34 -12.81
N ARG A 169 -14.91 2.00 -13.23
CA ARG A 169 -15.76 1.05 -12.49
C ARG A 169 -15.16 -0.35 -12.50
N VAL A 170 -15.42 -1.11 -11.44
CA VAL A 170 -15.28 -2.57 -11.46
C VAL A 170 -16.16 -3.13 -12.59
N GLY A 171 -15.55 -3.94 -13.45
CA GLY A 171 -16.17 -4.55 -14.62
C GLY A 171 -15.65 -5.97 -14.81
N LEU A 172 -15.64 -6.73 -13.73
CA LEU A 172 -15.25 -8.13 -13.65
C LEU A 172 -16.42 -8.88 -13.03
N GLU A 173 -17.01 -9.78 -13.81
CA GLU A 173 -18.23 -10.53 -13.48
C GLU A 173 -18.09 -11.98 -13.95
N LEU A 174 -18.78 -12.90 -13.28
CA LEU A 174 -18.90 -14.30 -13.67
C LEU A 174 -20.39 -14.63 -13.83
N PRO A 175 -20.91 -14.85 -15.05
CA PRO A 175 -22.34 -15.08 -15.26
C PRO A 175 -22.89 -16.24 -14.43
N GLY A 176 -23.87 -15.95 -13.57
CA GLY A 176 -24.48 -16.93 -12.66
C GLY A 176 -23.87 -17.00 -11.26
N ALA A 177 -22.86 -16.18 -10.94
CA ALA A 177 -22.31 -16.03 -9.60
C ALA A 177 -22.32 -14.54 -9.18
N ASP A 178 -22.56 -14.27 -7.90
CA ASP A 178 -22.53 -12.93 -7.29
C ASP A 178 -21.85 -12.87 -5.90
N GLY A 179 -21.28 -13.98 -5.45
CA GLY A 179 -20.58 -14.16 -4.17
C GLY A 179 -21.46 -14.75 -3.06
N ALA A 180 -22.66 -15.20 -3.36
CA ALA A 180 -23.61 -15.66 -2.33
C ALA A 180 -23.07 -16.85 -1.53
N GLY A 181 -23.20 -16.78 -0.20
CA GLY A 181 -22.76 -17.83 0.72
C GLY A 181 -21.24 -17.88 0.97
N ILE A 182 -20.44 -17.04 0.29
CA ILE A 182 -19.00 -16.96 0.50
C ILE A 182 -18.66 -15.86 1.51
N THR A 183 -17.90 -16.22 2.55
CA THR A 183 -17.32 -15.26 3.50
C THR A 183 -15.91 -14.85 3.07
N VAL A 184 -15.68 -13.53 3.00
CA VAL A 184 -14.38 -12.92 2.74
C VAL A 184 -13.96 -12.12 4.00
N ALA A 185 -12.90 -12.55 4.67
CA ALA A 185 -12.28 -11.76 5.73
C ALA A 185 -11.47 -10.61 5.12
N LEU A 186 -11.67 -9.39 5.61
CA LEU A 186 -10.95 -8.19 5.19
C LEU A 186 -10.02 -7.76 6.32
N LEU A 187 -8.74 -8.07 6.18
CA LEU A 187 -7.67 -7.76 7.13
C LEU A 187 -7.04 -6.43 6.69
N ASP A 188 -7.52 -5.33 7.26
CA ASP A 188 -7.17 -3.97 6.83
C ASP A 188 -7.27 -2.95 8.00
N THR A 189 -7.52 -1.68 7.71
CA THR A 189 -7.88 -0.65 8.70
C THR A 189 -9.30 -0.86 9.25
N GLY A 190 -9.77 0.04 10.12
CA GLY A 190 -11.18 0.14 10.42
C GLY A 190 -12.02 0.55 9.20
N ILE A 191 -13.31 0.16 9.21
CA ILE A 191 -14.27 0.28 8.11
C ILE A 191 -15.46 1.18 8.48
N ASP A 192 -16.03 1.94 7.53
CA ASP A 192 -17.30 2.62 7.77
C ASP A 192 -18.46 1.60 7.72
N THR A 193 -18.76 1.04 8.90
CA THR A 193 -19.83 0.07 9.14
C THR A 193 -21.23 0.57 8.77
N ARG A 194 -21.39 1.89 8.50
CA ARG A 194 -22.66 2.55 8.17
C ARG A 194 -22.69 3.08 6.74
N HIS A 195 -21.70 2.76 5.90
CA HIS A 195 -21.67 3.18 4.50
C HIS A 195 -22.76 2.45 3.68
N PRO A 196 -23.71 3.15 3.04
CA PRO A 196 -24.84 2.53 2.35
C PRO A 196 -24.46 1.49 1.27
N PHE A 197 -23.30 1.67 0.63
CA PHE A 197 -22.80 0.75 -0.41
C PHE A 197 -22.49 -0.66 0.14
N LEU A 198 -22.25 -0.77 1.45
CA LEU A 198 -21.89 -2.00 2.17
C LEU A 198 -23.07 -2.57 2.98
N GLN A 199 -24.26 -1.95 2.92
CA GLN A 199 -25.38 -2.27 3.79
C GLN A 199 -25.90 -3.70 3.57
N GLY A 200 -25.87 -4.51 4.64
CA GLY A 200 -26.25 -5.93 4.59
C GLY A 200 -25.18 -6.86 3.99
N ARG A 201 -23.90 -6.46 4.06
CA ARG A 201 -22.74 -7.29 3.70
C ARG A 201 -21.80 -7.57 4.87
N LEU A 202 -21.73 -6.67 5.84
CA LEU A 202 -20.82 -6.78 6.97
C LEU A 202 -21.39 -7.76 8.02
N LEU A 203 -20.59 -8.76 8.39
CA LEU A 203 -20.73 -9.54 9.61
C LEU A 203 -20.26 -8.71 10.82
N PRO A 204 -20.56 -9.11 12.06
CA PRO A 204 -19.84 -8.63 13.24
C PRO A 204 -18.34 -8.84 13.02
N GLY A 205 -17.57 -7.75 13.01
CA GLY A 205 -16.13 -7.80 12.79
C GLY A 205 -15.34 -7.90 14.09
N ILE A 206 -14.02 -7.82 13.96
CA ILE A 206 -13.04 -8.08 15.01
C ILE A 206 -11.99 -6.95 14.98
N ASP A 207 -11.54 -6.51 16.15
CA ASP A 207 -10.33 -5.69 16.29
C ASP A 207 -9.21 -6.51 16.93
N VAL A 208 -7.96 -6.30 16.51
CA VAL A 208 -6.74 -6.90 17.12
C VAL A 208 -5.71 -5.85 17.56
N ILE A 209 -6.06 -4.56 17.48
CA ILE A 209 -5.33 -3.40 17.98
C ILE A 209 -5.94 -2.97 19.31
N ASP A 210 -7.24 -2.68 19.31
CA ASP A 210 -7.96 -2.09 20.43
C ASP A 210 -8.84 -3.13 21.15
N ALA A 211 -8.97 -2.98 22.47
CA ALA A 211 -9.50 -4.03 23.35
C ALA A 211 -11.03 -4.06 23.48
N ASP A 212 -11.75 -3.16 22.80
CA ASP A 212 -13.22 -3.12 22.75
C ASP A 212 -13.80 -3.96 21.60
N GLY A 213 -13.01 -4.25 20.57
CA GLY A 213 -13.37 -5.12 19.45
C GLY A 213 -14.17 -4.46 18.34
N ASP A 214 -14.28 -3.12 18.29
CA ASP A 214 -15.04 -2.43 17.24
C ASP A 214 -14.19 -2.23 15.96
N PRO A 215 -14.48 -2.91 14.84
CA PRO A 215 -13.75 -2.73 13.59
C PRO A 215 -14.06 -1.40 12.88
N THR A 216 -14.84 -0.50 13.47
CA THR A 216 -15.27 0.75 12.83
C THR A 216 -14.09 1.71 12.59
N ALA A 217 -14.12 2.43 11.46
CA ALA A 217 -13.10 3.39 11.04
C ALA A 217 -12.85 4.50 12.06
N ALA A 218 -11.77 4.38 12.84
CA ALA A 218 -11.40 5.36 13.86
C ALA A 218 -11.04 6.72 13.25
N GLN A 219 -11.35 7.81 13.97
CA GLN A 219 -10.89 9.15 13.61
C GLN A 219 -9.40 9.32 13.94
N ASN A 220 -8.68 10.08 13.12
CA ASN A 220 -7.32 10.50 13.45
C ASN A 220 -7.31 11.28 14.79
N PRO A 221 -6.55 10.86 15.82
CA PRO A 221 -6.56 11.48 17.13
C PRO A 221 -6.12 12.96 17.19
N THR A 222 -5.34 13.43 16.21
CA THR A 222 -4.80 14.80 16.17
C THR A 222 -5.47 15.69 15.11
N ALA A 223 -6.28 15.12 14.22
CA ALA A 223 -6.93 15.83 13.12
C ALA A 223 -8.36 15.29 12.85
N PRO A 224 -9.39 15.78 13.58
CA PRO A 224 -10.78 15.36 13.41
C PRO A 224 -11.30 15.47 11.96
N GLY A 225 -12.23 14.58 11.59
CA GLY A 225 -12.76 14.50 10.21
C GLY A 225 -11.87 13.68 9.26
N ARG A 226 -10.78 13.10 9.75
CA ARG A 226 -9.91 12.17 9.00
C ARG A 226 -10.09 10.72 9.52
N PRO A 227 -11.16 10.00 9.14
CA PRO A 227 -11.30 8.57 9.45
C PRO A 227 -10.22 7.73 8.76
N GLU A 228 -9.94 6.55 9.31
CA GLU A 228 -9.32 5.43 8.59
C GLU A 228 -10.13 5.11 7.32
N ARG A 229 -9.47 4.95 6.16
CA ARG A 229 -10.17 4.87 4.86
C ARG A 229 -10.08 3.53 4.13
N HIS A 230 -8.90 2.92 4.14
CA HIS A 230 -8.52 1.90 3.16
C HIS A 230 -9.43 0.66 3.18
N ALA A 231 -9.87 0.19 4.35
CA ALA A 231 -10.81 -0.93 4.44
C ALA A 231 -12.17 -0.63 3.77
N THR A 232 -12.66 0.60 3.88
CA THR A 232 -13.92 1.04 3.23
C THR A 232 -13.76 1.13 1.71
N GLU A 233 -12.57 1.51 1.26
CA GLU A 233 -12.20 1.57 -0.16
C GLU A 233 -12.06 0.16 -0.75
N LEU A 234 -11.47 -0.81 -0.04
CA LEU A 234 -11.40 -2.20 -0.51
C LEU A 234 -12.76 -2.92 -0.43
N ALA A 235 -13.53 -2.71 0.64
CA ALA A 235 -14.84 -3.33 0.82
C ALA A 235 -15.82 -2.96 -0.31
N GLY A 236 -15.79 -1.72 -0.80
CA GLY A 236 -16.58 -1.28 -1.95
C GLY A 236 -16.21 -1.99 -3.26
N LEU A 237 -14.91 -2.26 -3.48
CA LEU A 237 -14.43 -3.02 -4.65
C LEU A 237 -14.84 -4.50 -4.60
N VAL A 238 -14.93 -5.10 -3.40
CA VAL A 238 -15.34 -6.51 -3.24
C VAL A 238 -16.87 -6.65 -3.26
N ALA A 239 -17.56 -6.08 -2.26
CA ALA A 239 -18.94 -6.42 -1.92
C ALA A 239 -19.96 -5.29 -2.17
N GLY A 240 -19.49 -4.13 -2.64
CA GLY A 240 -20.31 -2.95 -2.82
C GLY A 240 -21.53 -3.20 -3.73
N ALA A 241 -22.71 -2.75 -3.30
CA ALA A 241 -23.95 -3.01 -4.02
C ALA A 241 -24.88 -1.77 -4.04
N ARG A 242 -25.61 -1.61 -5.16
CA ARG A 242 -26.62 -0.54 -5.35
C ARG A 242 -26.03 0.88 -5.22
N GLY A 243 -24.78 1.08 -5.63
CA GLY A 243 -24.15 2.40 -5.69
C GLY A 243 -24.62 3.25 -6.88
N PRO A 244 -24.32 4.56 -6.90
CA PRO A 244 -24.85 5.51 -7.88
C PRO A 244 -24.46 5.15 -9.32
N ALA A 245 -25.38 5.43 -10.24
CA ALA A 245 -25.29 5.08 -11.66
C ALA A 245 -24.84 3.62 -11.92
N GLY A 246 -25.32 2.67 -11.11
CA GLY A 246 -25.07 1.23 -11.26
C GLY A 246 -23.72 0.73 -10.73
N LEU A 247 -23.04 1.50 -9.86
CA LEU A 247 -21.80 1.06 -9.23
C LEU A 247 -22.01 -0.21 -8.39
N ARG A 248 -21.07 -1.15 -8.49
CA ARG A 248 -20.98 -2.41 -7.74
C ARG A 248 -19.52 -2.82 -7.57
N GLY A 249 -19.24 -3.63 -6.55
CA GLY A 249 -18.02 -4.44 -6.45
C GLY A 249 -18.11 -5.72 -7.29
N VAL A 250 -17.05 -6.53 -7.25
CA VAL A 250 -16.94 -7.79 -8.04
C VAL A 250 -17.95 -8.84 -7.59
N ALA A 251 -18.09 -9.04 -6.30
CA ALA A 251 -18.88 -10.11 -5.68
C ALA A 251 -19.92 -9.49 -4.73
N PRO A 252 -20.95 -8.80 -5.26
CA PRO A 252 -21.83 -7.91 -4.51
C PRO A 252 -22.80 -8.62 -3.55
N ARG A 253 -22.63 -9.92 -3.27
CA ARG A 253 -23.38 -10.72 -2.28
C ARG A 253 -22.54 -11.54 -1.31
N VAL A 254 -21.21 -11.38 -1.28
CA VAL A 254 -20.38 -11.97 -0.20
C VAL A 254 -20.77 -11.44 1.17
N SER A 255 -20.49 -12.24 2.20
CA SER A 255 -20.37 -11.78 3.58
C SER A 255 -18.95 -11.27 3.80
N LEU A 256 -18.79 -9.99 4.14
CA LEU A 256 -17.51 -9.44 4.59
C LEU A 256 -17.38 -9.65 6.10
N LEU A 257 -16.26 -10.20 6.56
CA LEU A 257 -15.83 -10.19 7.96
C LEU A 257 -14.73 -9.12 8.12
N PRO A 258 -15.02 -7.91 8.65
CA PRO A 258 -13.99 -6.91 8.88
C PRO A 258 -13.07 -7.33 10.03
N ILE A 259 -11.75 -7.25 9.84
CA ILE A 259 -10.76 -7.50 10.87
C ILE A 259 -9.76 -6.33 10.87
N ARG A 260 -9.87 -5.45 11.87
CA ARG A 260 -9.02 -4.26 12.03
C ARG A 260 -7.65 -4.67 12.56
N VAL A 261 -6.67 -4.72 11.65
CA VAL A 261 -5.26 -5.13 11.87
C VAL A 261 -4.26 -3.99 11.63
N ALA A 262 -4.75 -2.85 11.15
CA ALA A 262 -4.02 -1.59 11.04
C ALA A 262 -4.90 -0.41 11.48
N GLY A 263 -4.30 0.73 11.83
CA GLY A 263 -5.04 1.89 12.30
C GLY A 263 -4.12 3.04 12.69
N TRP A 264 -4.69 4.12 13.24
CA TRP A 264 -3.91 5.22 13.81
C TRP A 264 -3.13 4.76 15.05
N GLN A 265 -1.81 4.58 14.90
CA GLN A 265 -0.89 4.18 15.97
C GLN A 265 0.25 5.22 16.13
N PRO A 266 0.92 5.30 17.30
CA PRO A 266 2.00 6.28 17.56
C PRO A 266 3.21 6.13 16.62
N ASP A 267 3.81 7.24 16.20
CA ASP A 267 5.08 7.23 15.46
C ASP A 267 6.27 7.72 16.31
N SER A 268 7.48 7.36 15.88
CA SER A 268 8.72 7.63 16.63
C SER A 268 9.08 9.11 16.75
N ASP A 269 8.44 9.99 15.97
CA ASP A 269 8.59 11.44 16.07
C ASP A 269 7.58 12.06 17.08
N GLY A 270 6.80 11.23 17.78
CA GLY A 270 5.77 11.64 18.74
C GLY A 270 4.43 12.02 18.09
N GLY A 271 4.23 11.65 16.83
CA GLY A 271 2.98 11.83 16.09
C GLY A 271 2.09 10.59 16.11
N VAL A 272 1.17 10.52 15.14
CA VAL A 272 0.33 9.36 14.85
C VAL A 272 0.31 9.11 13.34
N SER A 273 0.39 7.84 12.94
CA SER A 273 0.36 7.43 11.53
C SER A 273 -0.45 6.14 11.36
N THR A 274 -0.94 5.88 10.13
CA THR A 274 -1.70 4.66 9.84
C THR A 274 -0.76 3.51 9.51
N TYR A 275 -0.64 2.54 10.41
CA TYR A 275 0.10 1.30 10.16
C TYR A 275 -0.53 0.11 10.89
N GLY A 276 -0.14 -1.09 10.48
CA GLY A 276 -0.32 -2.35 11.21
C GLY A 276 1.03 -2.99 11.49
N ARG A 277 1.05 -4.14 12.14
CA ARG A 277 2.28 -4.86 12.51
C ARG A 277 2.25 -6.33 12.10
N THR A 278 3.41 -6.98 12.00
CA THR A 278 3.50 -8.44 11.72
C THR A 278 2.66 -9.26 12.68
N ASP A 279 2.68 -8.90 13.97
CA ASP A 279 1.97 -9.61 15.02
C ASP A 279 0.45 -9.39 14.98
N GLN A 280 0.01 -8.18 14.62
CA GLN A 280 -1.39 -7.85 14.33
C GLN A 280 -1.90 -8.58 13.07
N LEU A 281 -1.09 -8.65 12.00
CA LEU A 281 -1.45 -9.39 10.78
C LEU A 281 -1.60 -10.90 11.02
N VAL A 282 -0.72 -11.51 11.83
CA VAL A 282 -0.85 -12.93 12.20
C VAL A 282 -2.04 -13.14 13.13
N ALA A 283 -2.33 -12.21 14.05
CA ALA A 283 -3.53 -12.25 14.89
C ALA A 283 -4.82 -12.20 14.05
N GLY A 284 -4.88 -11.33 13.03
CA GLY A 284 -6.01 -11.27 12.11
C GLY A 284 -6.20 -12.55 11.30
N LEU A 285 -5.11 -13.24 10.91
CA LEU A 285 -5.19 -14.54 10.24
C LEU A 285 -5.58 -15.68 11.20
N GLU A 286 -5.24 -15.63 12.48
CA GLU A 286 -5.77 -16.53 13.52
C GLU A 286 -7.28 -16.33 13.74
N ALA A 287 -7.75 -15.08 13.69
CA ALA A 287 -9.16 -14.74 13.85
C ALA A 287 -10.00 -15.10 12.61
N ALA A 288 -9.45 -14.95 11.41
CA ALA A 288 -10.15 -15.30 10.16
C ALA A 288 -10.40 -16.81 9.96
N VAL A 289 -9.63 -17.69 10.63
CA VAL A 289 -9.80 -19.16 10.55
C VAL A 289 -10.64 -19.77 11.68
N ASP A 290 -11.03 -18.97 12.67
CA ASP A 290 -11.90 -19.36 13.81
C ASP A 290 -12.49 -18.06 14.39
N PRO A 291 -13.45 -17.45 13.67
CA PRO A 291 -14.01 -16.14 14.05
C PRO A 291 -14.91 -16.22 15.28
N ASN A 292 -15.41 -17.41 15.64
CA ASN A 292 -16.21 -17.61 16.85
C ASN A 292 -15.35 -17.86 18.12
N GLY A 293 -14.13 -18.39 17.95
CA GLY A 293 -13.13 -18.58 19.01
C GLY A 293 -13.15 -19.93 19.73
N ASP A 294 -14.02 -20.87 19.37
CA ASP A 294 -14.19 -22.14 20.07
C ASP A 294 -13.04 -23.15 19.84
N GLY A 295 -12.22 -22.93 18.80
CA GLY A 295 -11.06 -23.74 18.46
C GLY A 295 -11.27 -24.82 17.40
N ASP A 296 -12.45 -24.91 16.80
CA ASP A 296 -12.68 -25.48 15.48
C ASP A 296 -12.19 -24.52 14.36
N ALA A 297 -12.26 -24.94 13.10
CA ALA A 297 -11.96 -24.09 11.93
C ALA A 297 -12.89 -24.35 10.72
N HIS A 298 -14.03 -25.02 10.91
CA HIS A 298 -15.02 -25.24 9.85
C HIS A 298 -15.82 -23.98 9.48
N ASP A 299 -15.79 -22.93 10.31
CA ASP A 299 -16.40 -21.61 10.06
C ASP A 299 -15.38 -20.55 9.59
N ALA A 300 -14.16 -20.98 9.24
CA ALA A 300 -13.14 -20.13 8.64
C ALA A 300 -13.68 -19.36 7.42
N ALA A 301 -13.25 -18.11 7.27
CA ALA A 301 -13.52 -17.36 6.04
C ALA A 301 -12.89 -18.08 4.84
N ARG A 302 -13.63 -18.24 3.73
CA ARG A 302 -13.13 -18.94 2.53
C ARG A 302 -11.94 -18.23 1.90
N ILE A 303 -11.90 -16.90 2.04
CA ILE A 303 -10.87 -16.02 1.50
C ILE A 303 -10.49 -14.99 2.58
N ALA A 304 -9.20 -14.75 2.77
CA ALA A 304 -8.68 -13.58 3.51
C ALA A 304 -8.05 -12.59 2.52
N LEU A 305 -8.70 -11.45 2.33
CA LEU A 305 -8.13 -10.28 1.67
C LEU A 305 -7.31 -9.49 2.70
N VAL A 306 -5.99 -9.54 2.58
CA VAL A 306 -5.10 -8.64 3.32
C VAL A 306 -4.83 -7.43 2.41
N GLY A 307 -5.12 -6.20 2.85
CA GLY A 307 -4.79 -5.00 2.06
C GLY A 307 -3.46 -4.33 2.42
N LEU A 308 -2.76 -4.87 3.43
CA LEU A 308 -1.51 -4.36 3.97
C LEU A 308 -0.27 -5.07 3.41
N VAL A 309 0.86 -4.35 3.38
CA VAL A 309 2.19 -4.88 3.03
C VAL A 309 3.27 -4.52 4.04
N GLU A 310 4.12 -5.50 4.36
CA GLU A 310 5.43 -5.25 4.94
C GLU A 310 6.47 -5.05 3.83
N PRO A 311 7.12 -3.89 3.67
CA PRO A 311 8.08 -3.66 2.59
C PRO A 311 9.29 -4.62 2.66
N PHE A 312 9.78 -5.08 1.50
CA PHE A 312 11.03 -5.86 1.36
C PHE A 312 11.18 -7.03 2.34
N SER A 313 10.11 -7.83 2.51
CA SER A 313 9.96 -8.78 3.63
C SER A 313 9.53 -10.19 3.22
N SER A 314 9.58 -10.53 1.92
CA SER A 314 9.08 -11.79 1.37
C SER A 314 9.95 -13.02 1.70
N PHE A 315 10.22 -13.24 2.99
CA PHE A 315 11.00 -14.35 3.51
C PHE A 315 10.17 -15.66 3.49
N PRO A 316 10.67 -16.78 2.93
CA PRO A 316 9.91 -18.02 2.79
C PRO A 316 9.51 -18.66 4.14
N ASP A 317 10.27 -18.38 5.20
CA ASP A 317 10.09 -18.95 6.55
C ASP A 317 9.74 -17.90 7.61
N GLY A 318 9.40 -16.67 7.21
CA GLY A 318 8.93 -15.63 8.12
C GLY A 318 7.52 -15.90 8.67
N PRO A 319 7.07 -15.16 9.72
CA PRO A 319 5.77 -15.38 10.36
C PRO A 319 4.58 -15.33 9.39
N LEU A 320 4.53 -14.32 8.50
CA LEU A 320 3.46 -14.20 7.49
C LEU A 320 3.44 -15.37 6.49
N ALA A 321 4.60 -15.87 6.07
CA ALA A 321 4.69 -17.02 5.18
C ALA A 321 4.21 -18.32 5.87
N ARG A 322 4.50 -18.47 7.17
CA ARG A 322 3.98 -19.57 8.00
C ARG A 322 2.46 -19.45 8.17
N ALA A 323 1.96 -18.26 8.50
CA ALA A 323 0.55 -17.98 8.68
C ALA A 323 -0.26 -18.18 7.38
N GLY A 324 0.25 -17.73 6.23
CA GLY A 324 -0.38 -17.96 4.92
C GLY A 324 -0.48 -19.44 4.55
N ARG A 325 0.59 -20.22 4.77
CA ARG A 325 0.54 -21.69 4.62
C ARG A 325 -0.38 -22.37 5.64
N GLY A 326 -0.53 -21.78 6.83
CA GLY A 326 -1.44 -22.24 7.87
C GLY A 326 -2.91 -22.04 7.50
N ALA A 327 -3.27 -20.82 7.08
CA ALA A 327 -4.58 -20.47 6.55
C ALA A 327 -4.99 -21.37 5.37
N LEU A 328 -4.10 -21.58 4.40
CA LEU A 328 -4.36 -22.45 3.25
C LEU A 328 -4.53 -23.94 3.66
N ALA A 329 -3.91 -24.37 4.76
CA ALA A 329 -4.10 -25.70 5.34
C ALA A 329 -5.36 -25.81 6.25
N LEU A 330 -6.06 -24.70 6.46
CA LEU A 330 -7.40 -24.59 7.05
C LEU A 330 -8.42 -24.10 6.00
N ASP A 331 -8.14 -24.40 4.72
CA ASP A 331 -9.02 -24.19 3.56
C ASP A 331 -9.42 -22.72 3.24
N MET A 332 -8.66 -21.76 3.79
CA MET A 332 -8.77 -20.32 3.54
C MET A 332 -7.72 -19.82 2.55
N LEU A 333 -8.15 -19.25 1.42
CA LEU A 333 -7.25 -18.62 0.44
C LEU A 333 -6.84 -17.21 0.91
N VAL A 334 -5.56 -17.00 1.21
CA VAL A 334 -5.04 -15.64 1.46
C VAL A 334 -4.70 -14.95 0.14
N VAL A 335 -5.33 -13.81 -0.13
CA VAL A 335 -5.08 -12.92 -1.27
C VAL A 335 -4.46 -11.63 -0.76
N ALA A 336 -3.36 -11.18 -1.37
CA ALA A 336 -2.62 -10.04 -0.87
C ALA A 336 -1.93 -9.20 -1.97
N PRO A 337 -1.74 -7.88 -1.75
CA PRO A 337 -0.91 -7.02 -2.57
C PRO A 337 0.54 -7.50 -2.69
N ALA A 338 1.13 -7.28 -3.86
CA ALA A 338 2.58 -7.41 -4.07
C ALA A 338 3.39 -6.32 -3.34
N GLY A 339 2.79 -5.15 -3.11
CA GLY A 339 3.46 -3.92 -2.66
C GLY A 339 3.46 -2.85 -3.74
N ASN A 340 3.81 -1.63 -3.34
CA ASN A 340 3.83 -0.47 -4.22
C ASN A 340 5.24 0.15 -4.38
N ASP A 341 6.27 -0.51 -3.88
CA ASP A 341 7.62 0.05 -3.74
C ASP A 341 8.41 0.13 -5.09
N GLY A 342 7.73 -0.05 -6.23
CA GLY A 342 8.29 -0.04 -7.60
C GLY A 342 9.19 -1.25 -7.88
N PRO A 343 9.65 -1.50 -9.12
CA PRO A 343 10.74 -2.44 -9.36
C PRO A 343 12.01 -2.04 -8.59
N ALA A 344 12.62 -3.00 -7.90
CA ALA A 344 13.96 -2.84 -7.33
C ALA A 344 15.05 -3.13 -8.37
N GLY A 345 16.31 -2.83 -8.02
CA GLY A 345 17.46 -3.00 -8.90
C GLY A 345 17.76 -4.46 -9.28
N PRO A 346 18.64 -4.69 -10.28
CA PRO A 346 18.76 -5.97 -11.02
C PRO A 346 19.28 -7.19 -10.23
N GLY A 347 19.35 -7.12 -8.89
CA GLY A 347 19.79 -8.22 -8.03
C GLY A 347 18.76 -8.68 -6.98
N TYR A 348 17.64 -7.98 -6.79
CA TYR A 348 16.60 -8.37 -5.82
C TYR A 348 15.24 -7.76 -6.18
N GLY A 349 14.15 -8.46 -5.86
CA GLY A 349 12.80 -7.90 -5.98
C GLY A 349 12.45 -6.94 -4.84
N SER A 350 11.44 -6.11 -5.08
CA SER A 350 10.83 -5.19 -4.09
C SER A 350 9.61 -5.78 -3.40
N ILE A 351 9.27 -7.02 -3.72
CA ILE A 351 8.02 -7.64 -3.31
C ILE A 351 7.89 -7.82 -1.79
N ALA A 352 6.73 -7.40 -1.29
CA ALA A 352 6.37 -7.42 0.11
C ALA A 352 5.76 -8.77 0.54
N ALA A 353 5.83 -9.06 1.83
CA ALA A 353 4.90 -9.97 2.47
C ALA A 353 3.58 -9.23 2.79
N PRO A 354 2.42 -9.92 2.77
CA PRO A 354 2.28 -11.36 2.54
C PRO A 354 2.31 -11.79 1.05
N GLY A 355 2.07 -10.90 0.07
CA GLY A 355 1.87 -11.28 -1.34
C GLY A 355 3.01 -12.05 -2.01
N GLY A 356 4.26 -11.78 -1.69
CA GLY A 356 5.41 -12.54 -2.20
C GLY A 356 5.57 -13.94 -1.59
N THR A 357 4.90 -14.24 -0.47
CA THR A 357 5.15 -15.46 0.30
C THR A 357 4.42 -16.70 -0.22
N SER A 358 5.02 -17.88 -0.03
CA SER A 358 4.38 -19.16 -0.35
C SER A 358 3.19 -19.43 0.57
N GLY A 359 2.09 -19.96 0.01
CA GLY A 359 0.78 -20.06 0.67
C GLY A 359 -0.15 -18.88 0.40
N VAL A 360 0.35 -17.76 -0.14
CA VAL A 360 -0.42 -16.54 -0.43
C VAL A 360 -0.51 -16.28 -1.93
N LEU A 361 -1.68 -15.86 -2.41
CA LEU A 361 -1.90 -15.36 -3.78
C LEU A 361 -1.54 -13.87 -3.86
N GLY A 362 -0.30 -13.59 -4.28
CA GLY A 362 0.21 -12.24 -4.47
C GLY A 362 -0.26 -11.59 -5.76
N VAL A 363 -0.72 -10.33 -5.69
CA VAL A 363 -1.35 -9.60 -6.79
C VAL A 363 -0.61 -8.29 -7.11
N ALA A 364 -0.17 -8.14 -8.36
CA ALA A 364 0.33 -6.89 -8.92
C ALA A 364 -0.81 -5.97 -9.37
N ALA A 365 -0.54 -4.66 -9.39
CA ALA A 365 -1.40 -3.68 -10.04
C ALA A 365 -1.01 -3.48 -11.51
N ALA A 366 -1.99 -3.45 -12.39
CA ALA A 366 -1.87 -3.01 -13.78
C ALA A 366 -2.77 -1.78 -14.01
N ASP A 367 -2.36 -0.87 -14.90
CA ASP A 367 -3.30 0.07 -15.49
C ASP A 367 -4.10 -0.66 -16.58
N SER A 368 -5.40 -0.42 -16.61
CA SER A 368 -6.34 -1.05 -17.54
C SER A 368 -7.32 -0.04 -18.14
N ARG A 369 -7.14 1.25 -17.88
CA ARG A 369 -8.00 2.31 -18.41
C ARG A 369 -7.60 2.53 -19.86
N GLY A 370 -8.53 2.43 -20.81
CA GLY A 370 -8.23 2.64 -22.24
C GLY A 370 -7.91 4.10 -22.60
N ARG A 371 -8.32 5.05 -21.74
CA ARG A 371 -8.00 6.48 -21.82
C ARG A 371 -7.54 6.98 -20.46
N SER A 372 -6.75 8.04 -20.47
CA SER A 372 -6.08 8.60 -19.28
C SER A 372 -6.09 10.12 -19.32
N PRO A 373 -6.37 10.84 -18.21
CA PRO A 373 -6.33 12.30 -18.21
C PRO A 373 -4.91 12.85 -18.44
N THR A 374 -4.83 13.87 -19.29
CA THR A 374 -3.60 14.45 -19.84
C THR A 374 -3.73 15.97 -19.85
N VAL A 375 -2.60 16.68 -19.78
CA VAL A 375 -2.52 18.14 -19.89
C VAL A 375 -1.26 18.56 -20.64
N HIS A 376 -1.37 19.58 -21.49
CA HIS A 376 -0.19 20.21 -22.08
C HIS A 376 0.55 21.02 -21.01
N VAL A 377 1.82 20.72 -20.77
CA VAL A 377 2.67 21.49 -19.86
C VAL A 377 3.63 22.37 -20.67
N LEU A 378 3.81 23.62 -20.27
CA LEU A 378 4.91 24.49 -20.71
C LEU A 378 5.63 25.05 -19.49
N LEU A 379 6.93 24.82 -19.40
CA LEU A 379 7.77 25.20 -18.26
C LEU A 379 8.96 26.02 -18.75
N ARG A 380 9.12 27.26 -18.27
CA ARG A 380 10.08 28.24 -18.78
C ARG A 380 10.91 28.86 -17.66
N ALA A 381 12.22 29.06 -17.87
CA ALA A 381 13.07 29.90 -17.03
C ALA A 381 13.50 31.14 -17.82
N GLY A 382 12.96 32.30 -17.46
CA GLY A 382 13.02 33.49 -18.32
C GLY A 382 12.47 33.17 -19.72
N LEU A 383 13.32 33.30 -20.75
CA LEU A 383 12.97 32.98 -22.13
C LEU A 383 13.29 31.52 -22.54
N ARG A 384 13.97 30.73 -21.69
CA ARG A 384 14.37 29.34 -22.03
C ARG A 384 13.28 28.35 -21.65
N VAL A 385 12.71 27.64 -22.62
CA VAL A 385 11.86 26.47 -22.38
C VAL A 385 12.70 25.35 -21.74
N LEU A 386 12.22 24.81 -20.62
CA LEU A 386 12.82 23.66 -19.91
C LEU A 386 12.06 22.36 -20.22
N ALA A 387 10.74 22.45 -20.40
CA ALA A 387 9.88 21.37 -20.87
C ALA A 387 8.67 21.93 -21.62
N SER A 388 8.20 21.19 -22.63
CA SER A 388 6.91 21.41 -23.30
C SER A 388 6.37 20.07 -23.80
N GLY A 389 5.05 19.88 -23.78
CA GLY A 389 4.37 18.70 -24.33
C GLY A 389 3.28 18.12 -23.44
N GLU A 390 2.54 17.15 -23.98
CA GLU A 390 1.52 16.42 -23.23
C GLU A 390 2.14 15.62 -22.08
N THR A 391 1.52 15.75 -20.91
CA THR A 391 1.97 15.14 -19.66
C THR A 391 0.78 14.46 -18.98
N PRO A 392 0.91 13.22 -18.47
CA PRO A 392 -0.15 12.59 -17.69
C PRO A 392 -0.48 13.42 -16.43
N LEU A 393 -1.77 13.64 -16.19
CA LEU A 393 -2.24 14.45 -15.07
C LEU A 393 -2.31 13.61 -13.80
N GLY A 394 -1.54 13.96 -12.76
CA GLY A 394 -1.47 13.16 -11.53
C GLY A 394 -2.80 13.01 -10.79
N GLY A 395 -3.66 14.03 -10.83
CA GLY A 395 -5.05 13.96 -10.34
C GLY A 395 -6.03 13.48 -11.42
N ALA A 396 -7.27 13.16 -11.03
CA ALA A 396 -8.33 12.73 -11.96
C ALA A 396 -9.32 13.84 -12.36
N VAL A 397 -9.04 15.09 -11.98
CA VAL A 397 -9.65 16.32 -12.47
C VAL A 397 -8.49 17.26 -12.77
N GLY A 398 -8.51 17.88 -13.94
CA GLY A 398 -7.59 18.95 -14.32
C GLY A 398 -8.37 20.20 -14.68
N PRO A 399 -7.68 21.31 -14.98
CA PRO A 399 -8.34 22.58 -15.18
C PRO A 399 -9.09 22.62 -16.51
N ASP A 400 -10.20 23.37 -16.56
CA ASP A 400 -10.94 23.65 -17.79
C ASP A 400 -10.27 24.76 -18.63
N GLU A 401 -9.41 25.58 -18.01
CA GLU A 401 -8.68 26.69 -18.62
C GLU A 401 -7.16 26.61 -18.36
N VAL A 402 -6.37 27.53 -18.93
CA VAL A 402 -4.92 27.56 -18.74
C VAL A 402 -4.55 28.07 -17.34
N VAL A 403 -3.86 27.23 -16.56
CA VAL A 403 -3.33 27.57 -15.24
C VAL A 403 -1.87 28.03 -15.37
N SER A 404 -1.67 29.35 -15.40
CA SER A 404 -0.33 29.98 -15.30
C SER A 404 0.03 30.30 -13.85
N ALA A 405 1.24 29.93 -13.41
CA ALA A 405 1.77 30.27 -12.09
C ALA A 405 3.31 30.26 -12.02
N ARG A 406 3.89 31.18 -11.24
CA ARG A 406 5.34 31.19 -10.96
C ARG A 406 5.73 30.01 -10.09
N VAL A 407 6.76 29.27 -10.52
CA VAL A 407 7.29 28.12 -9.78
C VAL A 407 8.11 28.58 -8.59
N VAL A 408 7.92 27.92 -7.44
CA VAL A 408 8.73 28.06 -6.24
C VAL A 408 9.19 26.69 -5.74
N ALA A 409 10.40 26.62 -5.20
CA ALA A 409 10.91 25.44 -4.51
C ALA A 409 10.94 25.73 -3.01
N LEU A 410 10.34 24.85 -2.20
CA LEU A 410 10.35 25.00 -0.74
C LEU A 410 11.73 24.59 -0.14
N PRO A 411 12.20 25.26 0.92
CA PRO A 411 13.38 24.82 1.68
C PRO A 411 13.23 23.38 2.18
N ARG A 412 14.32 22.59 2.15
CA ARG A 412 14.30 21.14 2.46
C ARG A 412 13.61 20.78 3.79
N ARG A 413 13.69 21.62 4.83
CA ARG A 413 12.97 21.42 6.11
C ARG A 413 11.45 21.62 6.00
N GLN A 414 10.98 22.54 5.17
CA GLN A 414 9.55 22.73 4.92
C GLN A 414 9.01 21.63 4.01
N VAL A 415 9.78 21.23 2.99
CA VAL A 415 9.46 20.05 2.14
C VAL A 415 9.23 18.82 3.02
N VAL A 416 10.22 18.40 3.82
CA VAL A 416 10.12 17.18 4.67
C VAL A 416 8.90 17.21 5.61
N ALA A 417 8.46 18.39 6.04
CA ALA A 417 7.26 18.52 6.85
C ALA A 417 5.97 18.36 6.02
N VAL A 418 5.86 19.06 4.88
CA VAL A 418 4.72 19.00 3.96
C VAL A 418 4.52 17.58 3.44
N THR A 419 5.61 16.90 3.08
CA THR A 419 5.60 15.50 2.64
C THR A 419 5.19 14.49 3.73
N ARG A 420 4.99 14.95 4.98
CA ARG A 420 4.46 14.17 6.12
C ARG A 420 3.02 14.57 6.51
N GLY A 421 2.38 15.51 5.80
CA GLY A 421 0.98 15.89 6.00
C GLY A 421 0.64 16.60 7.32
N ASN A 422 1.67 17.19 7.96
CA ASN A 422 1.63 17.87 9.26
C ASN A 422 2.47 19.17 9.20
N ALA A 423 2.13 20.06 8.27
CA ALA A 423 2.91 21.26 7.97
C ALA A 423 2.11 22.47 7.43
N LEU A 424 0.78 22.46 7.47
CA LEU A 424 -0.04 23.59 7.08
C LEU A 424 0.39 24.88 7.82
N ASP A 425 0.73 24.79 9.10
CA ASP A 425 1.32 25.88 9.91
C ASP A 425 2.63 26.42 9.31
N ARG A 426 3.50 25.53 8.83
CA ARG A 426 4.82 25.82 8.28
C ARG A 426 4.75 26.41 6.87
N LEU A 427 3.60 26.37 6.19
CA LEU A 427 3.41 27.01 4.89
C LEU A 427 3.18 28.52 4.98
N PHE A 428 2.91 29.06 6.17
CA PHE A 428 2.77 30.50 6.41
C PHE A 428 4.07 31.14 6.94
N ASP A 429 4.10 32.47 7.01
CA ASP A 429 5.15 33.24 7.69
C ASP A 429 4.72 33.67 9.10
N ARG A 430 5.61 34.37 9.84
CA ARG A 430 5.34 34.85 11.20
C ARG A 430 4.25 35.93 11.29
N ARG A 431 3.67 36.35 10.17
CA ARG A 431 2.58 37.34 10.07
C ARG A 431 1.30 36.72 9.49
N GLY A 432 1.28 35.42 9.21
CA GLY A 432 0.13 34.70 8.65
C GLY A 432 0.02 34.76 7.13
N TYR A 433 1.04 35.22 6.39
CA TYR A 433 1.01 35.19 4.91
C TYR A 433 1.50 33.84 4.40
N SER A 434 0.75 33.25 3.46
CA SER A 434 1.18 32.00 2.79
C SER A 434 2.41 32.23 1.92
N ARG A 435 3.33 31.27 1.95
CA ARG A 435 4.54 31.20 1.11
C ARG A 435 4.28 30.66 -0.29
N VAL A 436 3.12 30.03 -0.52
CA VAL A 436 2.78 29.31 -1.76
C VAL A 436 1.59 29.90 -2.50
N ALA A 437 0.91 30.91 -1.92
CA ALA A 437 -0.25 31.56 -2.52
C ALA A 437 0.00 32.02 -3.97
N GLY A 438 -0.81 31.51 -4.90
CA GLY A 438 -0.73 31.81 -6.34
C GLY A 438 0.48 31.21 -7.06
N ARG A 439 1.20 30.24 -6.47
CA ARG A 439 2.43 29.64 -7.02
C ARG A 439 2.25 28.19 -7.46
N ALA A 440 3.06 27.79 -8.44
CA ALA A 440 3.33 26.39 -8.70
C ALA A 440 4.41 25.91 -7.72
N VAL A 441 4.20 24.80 -7.00
CA VAL A 441 5.16 24.32 -5.99
C VAL A 441 5.90 23.11 -6.53
N LEU A 442 7.22 23.20 -6.62
CA LEU A 442 8.08 22.06 -6.99
C LEU A 442 8.43 21.24 -5.74
N LEU A 443 7.92 20.01 -5.71
CA LEU A 443 8.33 18.95 -4.79
C LEU A 443 9.52 18.17 -5.37
N PRO A 444 10.41 17.61 -4.52
CA PRO A 444 11.54 16.79 -4.98
C PRO A 444 11.08 15.39 -5.40
N SER A 445 11.98 14.64 -6.05
CA SER A 445 11.85 13.19 -6.17
C SER A 445 11.78 12.58 -4.77
N GLY A 446 10.61 12.05 -4.42
CA GLY A 446 10.28 11.71 -3.04
C GLY A 446 8.84 12.08 -2.65
N PRO A 447 8.52 11.99 -1.34
CA PRO A 447 7.19 11.79 -0.76
C PRO A 447 6.09 12.81 -1.13
N THR A 448 5.45 12.66 -2.29
CA THR A 448 4.27 13.44 -2.67
C THR A 448 3.01 12.72 -2.24
N THR A 449 2.64 12.85 -0.96
CA THR A 449 1.40 12.27 -0.41
C THR A 449 0.16 13.10 -0.80
N PRO A 450 -1.04 12.50 -0.85
CA PRO A 450 -2.30 13.26 -0.97
C PRO A 450 -2.42 14.36 0.09
N GLU A 451 -1.95 14.09 1.31
CA GLU A 451 -1.92 15.02 2.44
C GLU A 451 -1.07 16.26 2.13
N ALA A 452 0.13 16.05 1.57
CA ALA A 452 1.04 17.12 1.16
C ALA A 452 0.40 18.04 0.12
N VAL A 453 -0.29 17.46 -0.87
CA VAL A 453 -1.00 18.22 -1.92
C VAL A 453 -2.15 19.03 -1.31
N ARG A 454 -2.95 18.45 -0.42
CA ARG A 454 -4.04 19.17 0.27
C ARG A 454 -3.53 20.31 1.15
N GLU A 455 -2.41 20.16 1.85
CA GLU A 455 -1.81 21.27 2.63
C GLU A 455 -1.33 22.41 1.72
N LEU A 456 -0.70 22.09 0.58
CA LEU A 456 -0.28 23.11 -0.40
C LEU A 456 -1.46 23.86 -1.02
N ALA A 457 -2.53 23.14 -1.38
CA ALA A 457 -3.75 23.73 -1.92
C ALA A 457 -4.49 24.59 -0.87
N ALA A 458 -4.62 24.13 0.37
CA ALA A 458 -5.20 24.90 1.48
C ALA A 458 -4.38 26.16 1.83
N ALA A 459 -3.07 26.15 1.57
CA ALA A 459 -2.22 27.33 1.63
C ALA A 459 -2.26 28.19 0.33
N GLY A 460 -3.12 27.88 -0.63
CA GLY A 460 -3.36 28.66 -1.84
C GLY A 460 -2.38 28.44 -2.99
N ALA A 461 -1.65 27.33 -3.04
CA ALA A 461 -0.91 26.95 -4.24
C ALA A 461 -1.85 26.87 -5.46
N ARG A 462 -1.33 27.10 -6.68
CA ARG A 462 -2.10 27.06 -7.93
C ARG A 462 -1.78 25.85 -8.81
N ALA A 463 -0.64 25.18 -8.58
CA ALA A 463 -0.25 23.94 -9.26
C ALA A 463 0.80 23.20 -8.41
N VAL A 464 0.98 21.89 -8.63
CA VAL A 464 2.03 21.09 -8.01
C VAL A 464 2.87 20.42 -9.09
N LEU A 465 4.19 20.67 -9.05
CA LEU A 465 5.17 20.01 -9.90
C LEU A 465 5.85 18.90 -9.09
N VAL A 466 5.81 17.68 -9.60
CA VAL A 466 6.54 16.53 -9.03
C VAL A 466 7.81 16.31 -9.85
N ASP A 467 8.94 16.19 -9.18
CA ASP A 467 10.24 15.85 -9.77
C ASP A 467 10.33 14.33 -9.97
N GLY A 468 9.95 13.89 -11.16
CA GLY A 468 9.69 12.49 -11.51
C GLY A 468 8.37 12.36 -12.29
N PRO A 469 8.27 11.41 -13.24
CA PRO A 469 7.03 11.19 -13.97
C PRO A 469 5.98 10.50 -13.09
N ILE A 470 4.73 10.96 -13.16
CA ILE A 470 3.58 10.37 -12.46
C ILE A 470 2.54 9.95 -13.51
N PRO A 471 1.87 8.79 -13.41
CA PRO A 471 0.81 8.45 -14.34
C PRO A 471 -0.48 9.22 -14.06
N ALA A 472 -1.38 9.15 -15.04
CA ALA A 472 -2.67 9.80 -14.94
C ALA A 472 -3.48 9.27 -13.73
N GLY A 473 -4.07 10.14 -12.90
CA GLY A 473 -4.89 9.72 -11.75
C GLY A 473 -4.16 8.83 -10.72
N SER A 474 -2.85 9.01 -10.54
CA SER A 474 -2.07 8.34 -9.49
C SER A 474 -2.33 8.91 -8.09
N LEU A 475 -2.65 10.20 -8.02
CA LEU A 475 -2.94 10.97 -6.81
C LEU A 475 -4.44 11.26 -6.67
N GLY A 476 -4.83 11.49 -5.41
CA GLY A 476 -6.20 11.79 -5.06
C GLY A 476 -6.73 13.10 -5.64
N LEU A 477 -7.97 13.01 -6.11
CA LEU A 477 -8.97 14.06 -6.00
C LEU A 477 -9.24 14.42 -4.52
N ASP A 478 -10.00 15.51 -4.34
CA ASP A 478 -10.51 16.10 -3.09
C ASP A 478 -9.50 16.86 -2.21
N GLU A 479 -9.86 18.02 -1.64
CA GLU A 479 -11.09 18.82 -1.71
C GLU A 479 -10.66 20.31 -1.73
N ALA A 480 -11.35 21.17 -2.50
CA ALA A 480 -10.98 22.58 -2.73
C ALA A 480 -9.55 22.81 -3.29
N ALA A 481 -9.08 21.92 -4.17
CA ALA A 481 -7.75 21.94 -4.75
C ALA A 481 -7.80 22.00 -6.30
N ASP A 482 -8.09 23.17 -6.85
CA ASP A 482 -8.14 23.45 -8.31
C ASP A 482 -6.73 23.49 -8.96
N VAL A 483 -5.84 22.60 -8.53
CA VAL A 483 -4.40 22.65 -8.77
C VAL A 483 -3.96 21.45 -9.62
N PRO A 484 -3.55 21.65 -10.90
CA PRO A 484 -3.00 20.55 -11.67
C PRO A 484 -1.72 20.01 -11.01
N ILE A 485 -1.67 18.69 -10.85
CA ILE A 485 -0.49 17.97 -10.39
C ILE A 485 0.17 17.33 -11.61
N VAL A 486 1.40 17.71 -11.94
CA VAL A 486 2.10 17.20 -13.14
C VAL A 486 3.53 16.78 -12.82
N GLY A 487 3.91 15.61 -13.32
CA GLY A 487 5.25 15.05 -13.17
C GLY A 487 6.19 15.54 -14.26
N ILE A 488 7.33 16.11 -13.89
CA ILE A 488 8.35 16.59 -14.83
C ILE A 488 9.61 15.74 -14.76
N ARG A 489 10.33 15.62 -15.88
CA ARG A 489 11.60 14.87 -15.96
C ARG A 489 12.63 15.48 -14.99
N GLN A 490 13.41 14.65 -14.29
CA GLN A 490 14.41 15.10 -13.29
C GLN A 490 15.41 16.14 -13.81
N GLY A 491 15.78 16.05 -15.10
CA GLY A 491 16.63 17.06 -15.74
C GLY A 491 15.97 18.46 -15.77
N ALA A 492 14.67 18.54 -16.03
CA ALA A 492 13.91 19.78 -15.99
C ALA A 492 13.74 20.30 -14.55
N ALA A 493 13.39 19.43 -13.59
CA ALA A 493 13.29 19.81 -12.17
C ALA A 493 14.63 20.34 -11.60
N THR A 494 15.74 19.74 -12.02
CA THR A 494 17.09 20.19 -11.66
C THR A 494 17.43 21.54 -12.30
N GLN A 495 17.05 21.77 -13.56
CA GLN A 495 17.17 23.09 -14.20
C GLN A 495 16.28 24.15 -13.56
N VAL A 496 15.07 23.81 -13.09
CA VAL A 496 14.20 24.71 -12.31
C VAL A 496 14.87 25.11 -10.99
N ARG A 497 15.39 24.15 -10.23
CA ARG A 497 16.08 24.42 -8.96
C ARG A 497 17.32 25.30 -9.13
N ALA A 498 18.09 25.09 -10.20
CA ALA A 498 19.21 25.97 -10.54
C ALA A 498 18.72 27.39 -10.89
N ALA A 499 17.76 27.53 -11.80
CA ALA A 499 17.21 28.84 -12.19
C ALA A 499 16.65 29.63 -11.00
N ILE A 500 15.92 28.97 -10.08
CA ILE A 500 15.41 29.61 -8.85
C ILE A 500 16.55 30.05 -7.92
N ALA A 501 17.64 29.28 -7.80
CA ALA A 501 18.81 29.66 -7.01
C ALA A 501 19.58 30.84 -7.63
N ASP A 502 19.66 30.90 -8.97
CA ASP A 502 20.26 31.98 -9.75
C ASP A 502 19.36 33.25 -9.81
N GLY A 503 18.18 33.23 -9.18
CA GLY A 503 17.21 34.33 -9.19
C GLY A 503 16.44 34.51 -10.51
N VAL A 504 16.57 33.58 -11.45
CA VAL A 504 15.85 33.59 -12.74
C VAL A 504 14.40 33.15 -12.49
N PRO A 505 13.39 33.94 -12.89
CA PRO A 505 11.99 33.57 -12.71
C PRO A 505 11.66 32.33 -13.56
N VAL A 506 11.03 31.34 -12.92
CA VAL A 506 10.50 30.15 -13.57
C VAL A 506 8.98 30.24 -13.60
N GLU A 507 8.38 30.13 -14.77
CA GLU A 507 6.93 30.15 -14.97
C GLU A 507 6.45 28.79 -15.49
N LEU A 508 5.33 28.31 -14.96
CA LEU A 508 4.60 27.14 -15.41
C LEU A 508 3.28 27.59 -16.03
N ASP A 509 2.97 27.06 -17.21
CA ASP A 509 1.63 27.09 -17.80
C ASP A 509 1.15 25.63 -17.95
N VAL A 510 -0.04 25.32 -17.45
CA VAL A 510 -0.72 24.03 -17.66
C VAL A 510 -1.98 24.27 -18.46
N GLY A 511 -2.13 23.60 -19.60
CA GLY A 511 -3.32 23.67 -20.45
C GLY A 511 -4.53 22.94 -19.86
N ALA A 512 -5.68 23.11 -20.52
CA ALA A 512 -6.90 22.42 -20.16
C ALA A 512 -6.76 20.89 -20.29
N ALA A 513 -7.51 20.13 -19.50
CA ALA A 513 -7.38 18.68 -19.44
C ALA A 513 -8.05 17.95 -20.63
N SER A 514 -7.30 17.05 -21.26
CA SER A 514 -7.78 16.09 -22.25
C SER A 514 -7.89 14.68 -21.66
N LEU A 515 -8.43 13.75 -22.44
CA LEU A 515 -8.54 12.32 -22.12
C LEU A 515 -8.05 11.53 -23.32
N ASP A 516 -6.74 11.32 -23.39
CA ASP A 516 -6.12 10.72 -24.56
C ASP A 516 -5.98 9.19 -24.39
N GLU A 517 -5.59 8.49 -25.47
CA GLU A 517 -5.41 7.04 -25.44
C GLU A 517 -4.29 6.66 -24.48
N ASN A 518 -4.56 5.67 -23.61
CA ASN A 518 -3.58 5.26 -22.62
C ASN A 518 -2.54 4.31 -23.22
N GLY A 519 -1.37 4.84 -23.57
CA GLY A 519 -0.23 4.04 -24.04
C GLY A 519 0.32 3.02 -23.02
N GLN A 520 -0.18 3.00 -21.78
CA GLN A 520 0.13 2.01 -20.75
C GLN A 520 -1.02 1.01 -20.50
N LEU A 521 -2.00 0.92 -21.41
CA LEU A 521 -3.12 -0.02 -21.31
C LEU A 521 -2.63 -1.49 -21.20
N GLY A 522 -2.91 -2.12 -20.06
CA GLY A 522 -2.52 -3.50 -19.75
C GLY A 522 -1.10 -3.64 -19.20
N ALA A 523 -0.32 -2.55 -19.12
CA ALA A 523 0.99 -2.55 -18.50
C ALA A 523 0.89 -2.65 -16.97
N LEU A 524 1.90 -3.27 -16.36
CA LEU A 524 2.08 -3.21 -14.90
C LEU A 524 2.24 -1.74 -14.48
N ALA A 525 1.48 -1.32 -13.48
CA ALA A 525 1.57 0.03 -12.98
C ALA A 525 2.99 0.23 -12.38
N PRO A 526 3.74 1.31 -12.67
CA PRO A 526 5.17 1.37 -12.30
C PRO A 526 5.46 1.46 -10.79
N PHE A 527 4.43 1.59 -9.95
CA PHE A 527 4.55 1.34 -8.50
C PHE A 527 4.53 -0.14 -8.12
N SER A 528 3.87 -1.01 -8.88
CA SER A 528 3.62 -2.39 -8.45
C SER A 528 4.95 -3.09 -8.15
N SER A 529 5.14 -3.50 -6.89
CA SER A 529 6.35 -4.23 -6.48
C SER A 529 6.46 -5.52 -7.29
N LEU A 530 7.69 -5.84 -7.71
CA LEU A 530 7.98 -7.00 -8.53
C LEU A 530 8.95 -7.94 -7.79
N GLY A 531 8.91 -9.22 -8.16
CA GLY A 531 9.89 -10.20 -7.72
C GLY A 531 11.27 -10.03 -8.37
N LEU A 532 12.18 -11.00 -8.22
CA LEU A 532 11.97 -12.27 -7.53
C LEU A 532 11.73 -12.11 -6.03
N ALA A 533 10.99 -13.06 -5.44
CA ALA A 533 10.93 -13.19 -3.99
C ALA A 533 12.29 -13.62 -3.42
N LEU A 534 12.49 -13.50 -2.10
CA LEU A 534 13.79 -13.74 -1.44
C LEU A 534 14.23 -15.22 -1.45
N ASP A 535 13.34 -16.13 -1.84
CA ASP A 535 13.61 -17.54 -2.13
C ASP A 535 13.95 -17.82 -3.61
N GLY A 536 14.03 -16.78 -4.44
CA GLY A 536 14.16 -16.89 -5.90
C GLY A 536 12.85 -17.17 -6.63
N GLY A 537 11.72 -17.24 -5.93
CA GLY A 537 10.41 -17.52 -6.50
C GLY A 537 9.93 -16.43 -7.47
N SER A 538 9.38 -16.86 -8.61
CA SER A 538 8.66 -15.95 -9.52
C SER A 538 7.39 -15.43 -8.86
N ARG A 539 7.33 -14.11 -8.69
CA ARG A 539 6.26 -13.40 -7.97
C ARG A 539 6.13 -11.95 -8.49
N PRO A 540 4.96 -11.28 -8.32
CA PRO A 540 3.69 -11.82 -7.82
C PRO A 540 3.06 -12.87 -8.76
N ALA A 541 1.99 -13.53 -8.31
CA ALA A 541 1.41 -14.68 -9.01
C ALA A 541 0.45 -14.28 -10.14
N ILE A 542 -0.17 -13.10 -10.05
CA ILE A 542 -1.08 -12.54 -11.05
C ILE A 542 -1.02 -11.01 -11.01
N ALA A 543 -1.48 -10.34 -12.07
CA ALA A 543 -1.73 -8.91 -12.09
C ALA A 543 -3.21 -8.63 -12.38
N ALA A 544 -3.78 -7.59 -11.77
CA ALA A 544 -5.16 -7.18 -11.95
C ALA A 544 -5.26 -5.64 -12.04
N PRO A 545 -6.38 -5.08 -12.54
CA PRO A 545 -6.61 -3.64 -12.52
C PRO A 545 -6.40 -3.05 -11.12
N GLY A 546 -5.56 -2.02 -11.01
CA GLY A 546 -5.20 -1.41 -9.72
C GLY A 546 -4.93 0.08 -9.79
N VAL A 547 -5.46 0.78 -10.81
CA VAL A 547 -5.24 2.23 -11.01
C VAL A 547 -6.57 2.94 -11.24
N GLY A 548 -6.88 3.92 -10.39
CA GLY A 548 -8.06 4.78 -10.50
C GLY A 548 -9.39 4.01 -10.44
N LEU A 549 -9.52 2.99 -9.58
CA LEU A 549 -10.74 2.21 -9.45
C LEU A 549 -11.78 2.93 -8.58
N VAL A 550 -13.02 3.01 -9.04
CA VAL A 550 -14.12 3.69 -8.33
C VAL A 550 -14.66 2.83 -7.19
N THR A 551 -14.78 3.40 -5.98
CA THR A 551 -15.22 2.70 -4.76
C THR A 551 -15.84 3.63 -3.69
N SER A 552 -16.27 3.09 -2.55
CA SER A 552 -16.75 3.82 -1.37
C SER A 552 -15.63 4.47 -0.56
N VAL A 553 -15.91 5.64 0.02
CA VAL A 553 -15.02 6.39 0.92
C VAL A 553 -15.78 6.63 2.25
N PRO A 554 -15.14 6.59 3.43
CA PRO A 554 -15.84 6.75 4.71
C PRO A 554 -16.56 8.09 4.86
N GLY A 555 -17.67 8.07 5.60
CA GLY A 555 -18.40 9.27 5.97
C GLY A 555 -19.34 9.80 4.88
N ARG A 556 -19.63 11.10 4.96
CA ARG A 556 -20.67 11.77 4.17
C ARG A 556 -20.19 13.12 3.67
N ASN A 557 -20.74 13.61 2.55
CA ASN A 557 -20.55 14.98 2.11
C ASN A 557 -21.44 15.95 2.92
N GLU A 558 -21.36 17.26 2.64
CA GLU A 558 -22.16 18.28 3.35
C GLU A 558 -23.68 18.06 3.20
N GLY A 559 -24.12 17.53 2.06
CA GLY A 559 -25.50 17.11 1.81
C GLY A 559 -25.94 15.82 2.52
N GLY A 560 -25.06 15.18 3.30
CA GLY A 560 -25.35 13.94 4.03
C GLY A 560 -25.37 12.66 3.17
N ALA A 561 -25.06 12.76 1.88
CA ALA A 561 -24.93 11.63 0.97
C ALA A 561 -23.63 10.85 1.24
N ALA A 562 -23.58 9.59 0.81
CA ALA A 562 -22.41 8.73 1.01
C ALA A 562 -21.25 9.13 0.10
N ARG A 563 -20.00 9.16 0.62
CA ARG A 563 -18.82 9.51 -0.19
C ARG A 563 -18.40 8.33 -1.09
N TYR A 564 -18.07 8.64 -2.34
CA TYR A 564 -17.52 7.70 -3.32
C TYR A 564 -16.35 8.34 -4.02
N GLY A 565 -15.26 7.60 -4.16
CA GLY A 565 -14.04 8.11 -4.77
C GLY A 565 -13.30 7.06 -5.58
N THR A 566 -11.98 7.22 -5.66
CA THR A 566 -11.10 6.34 -6.42
C THR A 566 -10.04 5.72 -5.52
N ILE A 567 -9.39 4.66 -5.98
CA ILE A 567 -8.21 4.09 -5.34
C ILE A 567 -7.22 3.55 -6.38
N SER A 568 -5.93 3.77 -6.13
CA SER A 568 -4.82 3.21 -6.88
C SER A 568 -3.93 2.42 -5.92
N GLY A 569 -3.54 1.20 -6.28
CA GLY A 569 -2.77 0.32 -5.39
C GLY A 569 -2.78 -1.14 -5.77
N SER A 570 -1.78 -1.88 -5.28
CA SER A 570 -1.79 -3.35 -5.36
C SER A 570 -2.81 -3.97 -4.41
N SER A 571 -3.25 -3.25 -3.36
CA SER A 571 -4.38 -3.65 -2.51
C SER A 571 -5.71 -3.61 -3.27
N ALA A 572 -5.93 -2.56 -4.08
CA ALA A 572 -7.11 -2.44 -4.93
C ALA A 572 -7.17 -3.56 -5.97
N ALA A 573 -6.02 -3.91 -6.57
CA ALA A 573 -5.90 -5.08 -7.43
C ALA A 573 -6.16 -6.41 -6.68
N ALA A 574 -5.63 -6.56 -5.46
CA ALA A 574 -5.88 -7.72 -4.61
C ALA A 574 -7.37 -7.85 -4.22
N ALA A 575 -8.08 -6.74 -3.99
CA ALA A 575 -9.50 -6.73 -3.73
C ALA A 575 -10.33 -7.26 -4.91
N LEU A 576 -9.98 -6.88 -6.15
CA LEU A 576 -10.63 -7.45 -7.34
C LEU A 576 -10.38 -8.96 -7.47
N VAL A 577 -9.16 -9.43 -7.15
CA VAL A 577 -8.82 -10.86 -7.19
C VAL A 577 -9.52 -11.63 -6.06
N ALA A 578 -9.66 -11.07 -4.87
CA ALA A 578 -10.42 -11.68 -3.78
C ALA A 578 -11.92 -11.80 -4.12
N GLY A 579 -12.51 -10.76 -4.72
CA GLY A 579 -13.86 -10.83 -5.25
C GLY A 579 -14.00 -11.89 -6.36
N ALA A 580 -13.07 -11.94 -7.32
CA ALA A 580 -13.08 -12.94 -8.38
C ALA A 580 -12.91 -14.37 -7.83
N ALA A 581 -12.09 -14.56 -6.80
CA ALA A 581 -11.96 -15.83 -6.09
C ALA A 581 -13.27 -16.22 -5.37
N ALA A 582 -14.04 -15.26 -4.85
CA ALA A 582 -15.34 -15.54 -4.23
C ALA A 582 -16.38 -15.99 -5.28
N LEU A 583 -16.44 -15.34 -6.45
CA LEU A 583 -17.27 -15.79 -7.57
C LEU A 583 -16.88 -17.20 -8.02
N LEU A 584 -15.58 -17.49 -8.10
CA LEU A 584 -15.09 -18.83 -8.44
C LEU A 584 -15.45 -19.87 -7.39
N ALA A 585 -15.35 -19.55 -6.09
CA ALA A 585 -15.72 -20.43 -4.99
C ALA A 585 -17.23 -20.73 -4.95
N GLU A 586 -18.09 -19.75 -5.23
CA GLU A 586 -19.54 -19.99 -5.41
C GLU A 586 -19.80 -20.94 -6.59
N SER A 587 -19.09 -20.74 -7.71
CA SER A 587 -19.25 -21.60 -8.91
C SER A 587 -18.64 -23.01 -8.77
N ARG A 588 -17.80 -23.23 -7.75
CA ARG A 588 -17.02 -24.46 -7.49
C ARG A 588 -16.76 -24.61 -5.97
N PRO A 589 -17.79 -24.97 -5.18
CA PRO A 589 -17.70 -25.05 -3.72
C PRO A 589 -16.69 -26.09 -3.22
#